data_AF-A0A928ZS60-F1
#
_entry.id   AF-A0A928ZS60-F1
#
_cell.length_a   1.000
_cell.length_b   1.000
_cell.length_c   1.000
_cell.angle_alpha   90.00
_cell.angle_beta   90.00
_cell.angle_gamma   90.00
#
_symmetry.space_group_name_H-M   'P 1'
#
loop_
_entity.id
_entity.type
_entity.pdbx_description
1 polymer ?
#
loop_
_entity_poly.entity_id
_entity_poly.type
_entity_poly.pdbx_seq_one_letter_code
_entity_poly.pdbx_strand_id
1 'polypeptide(L)'
;MNLQKQILTMETKAKLSTLWMFYLFNTIFRDIHEFIEPGFIEQAMTGTFNGIQITEQLLLFGGFVAEVPIAMVLLSRLLPYGANRWANIIAAVVTLAFEINNGTTDLDDTFHMVIEIAALSFIVWSAWRWRTPDHKRYSTSQEA
;
A
#
# COMPACT_ATOMS: atom_id res chain seq x y z
N MET A 1 -17.23 -25.46 -6.26
CA MET A 1 -16.63 -24.38 -5.45
C MET A 1 -17.70 -23.85 -4.49
N ASN A 2 -17.43 -23.77 -3.18
CA ASN A 2 -18.45 -23.42 -2.16
C ASN A 2 -18.68 -21.90 -2.11
N LEU A 3 -19.95 -21.46 -2.18
CA LEU A 3 -20.40 -20.06 -2.18
C LEU A 3 -19.78 -19.24 -1.03
N GLN A 4 -19.66 -19.83 0.15
CA GLN A 4 -19.06 -19.19 1.33
C GLN A 4 -17.59 -18.82 1.11
N LYS A 5 -16.82 -19.68 0.40
CA LYS A 5 -15.43 -19.38 0.06
C LYS A 5 -15.34 -18.22 -0.93
N GLN A 6 -16.29 -18.10 -1.86
CA GLN A 6 -16.32 -16.99 -2.81
C GLN A 6 -16.60 -15.66 -2.10
N ILE A 7 -17.58 -15.63 -1.19
CA ILE A 7 -17.92 -14.44 -0.39
C ILE A 7 -16.70 -13.97 0.41
N LEU A 8 -16.07 -14.86 1.20
CA LEU A 8 -14.88 -14.53 2.00
C LEU A 8 -13.72 -14.01 1.14
N THR A 9 -13.56 -14.57 -0.06
CA THR A 9 -12.55 -14.12 -1.03
C THR A 9 -12.85 -12.69 -1.51
N MET A 10 -14.10 -12.40 -1.87
CA MET A 10 -14.52 -11.06 -2.31
C MET A 10 -14.43 -10.02 -1.19
N GLU A 11 -14.78 -10.39 0.04
CA GLU A 11 -14.64 -9.54 1.23
C GLU A 11 -13.18 -9.21 1.50
N THR A 12 -12.29 -10.21 1.43
CA THR A 12 -10.85 -9.96 1.64
C THR A 12 -10.26 -9.05 0.57
N LYS A 13 -10.66 -9.25 -0.70
CA LYS A 13 -10.30 -8.35 -1.80
C LYS A 13 -10.79 -6.91 -1.58
N ALA A 14 -12.03 -6.76 -1.09
CA ALA A 14 -12.59 -5.46 -0.77
C ALA A 14 -11.81 -4.79 0.37
N LYS A 15 -11.56 -5.54 1.45
CA LYS A 15 -10.77 -5.08 2.60
C LYS A 15 -9.39 -4.60 2.20
N LEU A 16 -8.65 -5.36 1.38
CA LEU A 16 -7.31 -4.96 0.91
C LEU A 16 -7.38 -3.67 0.08
N SER A 17 -8.33 -3.58 -0.85
CA SER A 17 -8.56 -2.36 -1.65
C SER A 17 -8.88 -1.14 -0.76
N THR A 18 -9.73 -1.31 0.25
CA THR A 18 -10.06 -0.27 1.22
C THR A 18 -8.86 0.15 2.06
N LEU A 19 -7.99 -0.78 2.46
CA LEU A 19 -6.77 -0.44 3.19
C LEU A 19 -5.79 0.38 2.33
N TRP A 20 -5.66 0.07 1.04
CA TRP A 20 -4.87 0.91 0.12
C TRP A 20 -5.47 2.29 -0.06
N MET A 21 -6.80 2.41 -0.17
CA MET A 21 -7.46 3.72 -0.18
C MET A 21 -7.23 4.50 1.13
N PHE A 22 -7.29 3.82 2.27
CA PHE A 22 -7.02 4.43 3.58
C PHE A 22 -5.58 4.97 3.65
N TYR A 23 -4.59 4.17 3.24
CA TYR A 23 -3.20 4.61 3.15
C TYR A 23 -3.06 5.82 2.21
N LEU A 24 -3.59 5.72 0.98
CA LEU A 24 -3.55 6.82 -0.01
C LEU A 24 -4.15 8.12 0.52
N PHE A 25 -5.29 8.07 1.20
CA PHE A 25 -5.90 9.28 1.74
C PHE A 25 -5.06 9.92 2.84
N ASN A 26 -4.38 9.12 3.67
CA ASN A 26 -3.47 9.68 4.68
C ASN A 26 -2.25 10.33 4.02
N THR A 27 -1.64 9.67 3.05
CA THR A 27 -0.46 10.21 2.35
C THR A 27 -0.80 11.45 1.54
N ILE A 28 -1.90 11.44 0.77
CA ILE A 28 -2.36 12.63 0.04
C ILE A 28 -2.69 13.77 1.01
N PHE A 29 -3.32 13.47 2.14
CA PHE A 29 -3.61 14.50 3.14
C PHE A 29 -2.32 15.07 3.73
N ARG A 30 -1.33 14.23 4.06
CA ARG A 30 -0.01 14.67 4.54
C ARG A 30 0.66 15.58 3.51
N ASP A 31 0.74 15.17 2.26
CA ASP A 31 1.34 15.96 1.17
C ASP A 31 0.63 17.32 0.99
N ILE A 32 -0.69 17.38 1.16
CA ILE A 32 -1.46 18.63 1.11
C ILE A 32 -1.21 19.49 2.36
N HIS A 33 -1.14 18.86 3.53
CA HIS A 33 -0.92 19.53 4.80
C HIS A 33 0.47 20.18 4.86
N GLU A 34 1.47 19.53 4.28
CA GLU A 34 2.87 19.98 4.18
C GLU A 34 3.00 21.35 3.47
N PHE A 35 2.07 21.71 2.57
CA PHE A 35 2.07 23.05 1.95
C PHE A 35 1.91 24.21 2.95
N ILE A 36 1.40 23.94 4.15
CA ILE A 36 1.21 24.93 5.21
C ILE A 36 2.49 25.08 6.05
N GLU A 37 3.44 24.16 5.94
CA GLU A 37 4.70 24.22 6.67
C GLU A 37 5.51 25.47 6.27
N PRO A 38 6.01 26.25 7.25
CA PRO A 38 6.83 27.42 6.98
C PRO A 38 8.05 27.08 6.10
N GLY A 39 8.16 27.75 4.96
CA GLY A 39 9.29 27.61 4.03
C GLY A 39 9.13 26.51 2.97
N PHE A 40 8.12 25.63 3.05
CA PHE A 40 7.88 24.59 2.04
C PHE A 40 7.69 25.17 0.65
N ILE A 41 6.76 26.14 0.51
CA ILE A 41 6.46 26.78 -0.78
C ILE A 41 7.67 27.52 -1.34
N GLU A 42 8.43 28.20 -0.49
CA GLU A 42 9.63 28.93 -0.88
C GLU A 42 10.71 27.98 -1.43
N GLN A 43 10.95 26.86 -0.74
CA GLN A 43 11.84 25.81 -1.21
C GLN A 43 11.39 25.29 -2.58
N ALA A 44 10.11 24.94 -2.73
CA ALA A 44 9.56 24.46 -3.99
C ALA A 44 9.75 25.47 -5.14
N MET A 45 9.59 26.78 -4.89
CA MET A 45 9.83 27.84 -5.88
C MET A 45 11.30 27.95 -6.29
N THR A 46 12.24 27.64 -5.40
CA THR A 46 13.68 27.56 -5.72
C THR A 46 14.07 26.23 -6.38
N GLY A 47 13.12 25.31 -6.54
CA GLY A 47 13.37 23.96 -7.07
C GLY A 47 14.13 23.07 -6.09
N THR A 48 14.10 23.35 -4.80
CA THR A 48 14.73 22.55 -3.76
C THR A 48 13.69 22.04 -2.77
N PHE A 49 14.00 20.95 -2.08
CA PHE A 49 13.17 20.43 -0.99
C PHE A 49 14.06 19.72 0.01
N ASN A 50 14.03 20.14 1.28
CA ASN A 50 14.91 19.66 2.34
C ASN A 50 16.41 19.68 1.95
N GLY A 51 16.82 20.72 1.21
CA GLY A 51 18.20 20.88 0.72
C GLY A 51 18.57 20.01 -0.48
N ILE A 52 17.64 19.21 -1.01
CA ILE A 52 17.82 18.39 -2.21
C ILE A 52 17.26 19.13 -3.43
N GLN A 53 18.02 19.16 -4.53
CA GLN A 53 17.52 19.72 -5.79
C GLN A 53 16.44 18.81 -6.39
N ILE A 54 15.28 19.38 -6.67
CA ILE A 54 14.20 18.71 -7.39
C ILE A 54 14.62 18.62 -8.86
N THR A 55 14.94 17.40 -9.30
CA THR A 55 15.26 17.10 -10.71
C THR A 55 14.07 16.46 -11.40
N GLU A 56 14.03 16.52 -12.74
CA GLU A 56 12.99 15.86 -13.53
C GLU A 56 12.96 14.35 -13.24
N GLN A 57 14.12 13.71 -13.07
CA GLN A 57 14.21 12.29 -12.76
C GLN A 57 13.65 11.98 -11.37
N LEU A 58 13.89 12.84 -10.38
CA LEU A 58 13.36 12.68 -9.03
C LEU A 58 11.84 12.82 -9.01
N LEU A 59 11.29 13.80 -9.74
CA LEU A 59 9.84 13.97 -9.88
C LEU A 59 9.18 12.76 -10.54
N LEU A 60 9.77 12.26 -11.63
CA LEU A 60 9.27 11.07 -12.32
C LEU A 60 9.32 9.84 -11.40
N PHE A 61 10.42 9.68 -10.64
CA PHE A 61 10.56 8.59 -9.68
C PHE A 61 9.50 8.65 -8.58
N GLY A 62 9.25 9.83 -8.01
CA GLY A 62 8.16 10.04 -7.03
C GLY A 62 6.80 9.64 -7.59
N GLY A 63 6.51 10.00 -8.85
CA GLY A 63 5.29 9.58 -9.54
C GLY A 63 5.16 8.05 -9.66
N PHE A 64 6.24 7.34 -9.99
CA PHE A 64 6.23 5.87 -10.02
C PHE A 64 5.97 5.25 -8.64
N VAL A 65 6.55 5.82 -7.58
CA VAL A 65 6.31 5.36 -6.21
C VAL A 65 4.84 5.54 -5.82
N ALA A 66 4.25 6.70 -6.13
CA ALA A 66 2.84 7.00 -5.87
C ALA A 66 1.88 6.11 -6.68
N GLU A 67 2.27 5.67 -7.88
CA GLU A 67 1.41 4.80 -8.70
C GLU A 67 1.26 3.39 -8.11
N VAL A 68 2.20 2.92 -7.30
CA VAL A 68 2.11 1.60 -6.63
C VAL A 68 0.84 1.47 -5.79
N PRO A 69 0.59 2.32 -4.77
CA PRO A 69 -0.63 2.25 -3.99
C PRO A 69 -1.89 2.50 -4.82
N ILE A 70 -1.85 3.42 -5.80
CA ILE A 70 -2.97 3.70 -6.72
C ILE A 70 -3.36 2.44 -7.50
N ALA A 71 -2.40 1.78 -8.12
CA ALA A 71 -2.62 0.54 -8.86
C ALA A 71 -3.16 -0.57 -7.94
N MET A 72 -2.65 -0.67 -6.70
CA MET A 72 -3.05 -1.70 -5.76
C MET A 72 -4.50 -1.57 -5.27
N VAL A 73 -5.09 -0.38 -5.29
CA VAL A 73 -6.53 -0.19 -5.09
C VAL A 73 -7.33 -1.05 -6.07
N LEU A 74 -6.98 -1.02 -7.35
CA LEU A 74 -7.65 -1.78 -8.41
C LEU A 74 -7.22 -3.25 -8.42
N LEU A 75 -5.92 -3.51 -8.38
CA LEU A 75 -5.36 -4.86 -8.48
C LEU A 75 -5.83 -5.77 -7.33
N SER A 76 -6.05 -5.22 -6.14
CA SER A 76 -6.63 -5.97 -5.01
C SER A 76 -8.03 -6.50 -5.29
N ARG A 77 -8.78 -5.92 -6.23
CA ARG A 77 -10.10 -6.41 -6.65
C ARG A 77 -9.99 -7.37 -7.82
N LEU A 78 -9.13 -7.06 -8.79
CA LEU A 78 -9.05 -7.74 -10.08
C LEU A 78 -8.23 -9.03 -10.03
N LEU A 79 -7.10 -9.04 -9.30
CA LEU A 79 -6.17 -10.17 -9.35
C LEU A 79 -6.77 -11.47 -8.74
N PRO A 80 -6.44 -12.65 -9.29
CA PRO A 80 -6.79 -13.92 -8.69
C PRO A 80 -6.06 -14.13 -7.36
N TYR A 81 -6.62 -14.96 -6.47
CA TYR A 81 -6.16 -15.15 -5.09
C TYR A 81 -4.63 -15.23 -4.92
N GLY A 82 -3.96 -16.13 -5.66
CA GLY A 82 -2.52 -16.36 -5.49
C GLY A 82 -1.66 -15.15 -5.85
N ALA A 83 -1.92 -14.54 -7.01
CA ALA A 83 -1.21 -13.33 -7.45
C ALA A 83 -1.53 -12.14 -6.54
N ASN A 84 -2.79 -11.98 -6.15
CA ASN A 84 -3.28 -10.88 -5.32
C ASN A 84 -2.62 -10.87 -3.94
N ARG A 85 -2.48 -12.05 -3.32
CA ARG A 85 -1.83 -12.22 -2.03
C ARG A 85 -0.38 -11.75 -2.07
N TRP A 86 0.41 -12.23 -3.03
CA TRP A 86 1.82 -11.85 -3.13
C TRP A 86 2.02 -10.42 -3.60
N ALA A 87 1.20 -9.93 -4.55
CA ALA A 87 1.25 -8.54 -5.00
C ALA A 87 1.03 -7.57 -3.83
N ASN A 88 0.03 -7.81 -2.98
CA ASN A 88 -0.23 -6.99 -1.80
C ASN A 88 0.93 -6.99 -0.81
N ILE A 89 1.53 -8.16 -0.53
CA ILE A 89 2.65 -8.25 0.40
C ILE A 89 3.87 -7.51 -0.16
N ILE A 90 4.24 -7.76 -1.41
CA ILE A 90 5.42 -7.16 -2.02
C ILE A 90 5.25 -5.65 -2.14
N ALA A 91 4.11 -5.19 -2.67
CA ALA A 91 3.82 -3.76 -2.80
C ALA A 91 3.86 -3.07 -1.43
N ALA A 92 3.17 -3.60 -0.42
CA ALA A 92 3.15 -3.00 0.91
C ALA A 92 4.54 -2.96 1.57
N VAL A 93 5.37 -4.00 1.39
CA VAL A 93 6.75 -4.00 1.93
C VAL A 93 7.63 -2.98 1.22
N VAL A 94 7.52 -2.87 -0.11
CA VAL A 94 8.29 -1.89 -0.89
C VAL A 94 7.87 -0.48 -0.50
N THR A 95 6.58 -0.19 -0.47
CA THR A 95 6.05 1.11 -0.01
C THR A 95 6.49 1.42 1.41
N LEU A 96 6.43 0.45 2.33
CA LEU A 96 6.88 0.63 3.71
C LEU A 96 8.37 0.96 3.80
N ALA A 97 9.21 0.33 2.98
CA ALA A 97 10.63 0.62 2.92
C ALA A 97 10.90 2.05 2.40
N PHE A 98 10.10 2.52 1.44
CA PHE A 98 10.17 3.90 0.96
C PHE A 98 9.81 4.90 2.06
N GLU A 99 8.71 4.69 2.79
CA GLU A 99 8.32 5.59 3.89
C GLU A 99 9.41 5.67 4.98
N ILE A 100 9.95 4.52 5.39
CA ILE A 100 11.02 4.47 6.40
C ILE A 100 12.29 5.18 5.91
N ASN A 101 12.61 5.06 4.62
CA ASN A 101 13.79 5.71 4.03
C ASN A 101 13.62 7.23 3.87
N ASN A 102 12.40 7.71 3.63
CA ASN A 102 12.12 9.16 3.61
C ASN A 102 12.38 9.77 4.99
N GLY A 103 12.10 9.02 6.07
CA GLY A 103 12.31 9.48 7.44
C GLY A 103 11.30 10.55 7.84
N THR A 104 11.57 11.24 8.95
CA THR A 104 10.70 12.32 9.46
C THR A 104 11.55 13.51 9.86
N THR A 105 11.04 14.72 9.62
CA THR A 105 11.72 15.96 9.99
C THR A 105 11.07 16.64 11.19
N ASP A 106 9.77 16.44 11.37
CA ASP A 106 9.01 17.04 12.46
C ASP A 106 7.97 16.08 13.10
N LEU A 107 7.11 16.64 13.95
CA LEU A 107 6.05 15.89 14.63
C LEU A 107 4.87 15.56 13.71
N ASP A 108 4.60 16.36 12.68
CA ASP A 108 3.52 16.13 11.71
C ASP A 108 3.86 14.94 10.82
N ASP A 109 5.09 14.91 10.28
CA ASP A 109 5.68 13.79 9.54
C ASP A 109 5.62 12.52 10.37
N THR A 110 6.05 12.61 11.63
CA THR A 110 6.10 11.45 12.53
C THR A 110 4.72 10.88 12.80
N PHE A 111 3.70 11.74 12.96
CA PHE A 111 2.34 11.29 13.17
C PHE A 111 1.78 10.55 11.94
N HIS A 112 1.92 11.14 10.75
CA HIS A 112 1.46 10.53 9.50
C HIS A 112 2.20 9.23 9.20
N MET A 113 3.53 9.21 9.33
CA MET A 113 4.35 8.01 9.11
C MET A 113 3.91 6.84 10.02
N VAL A 114 3.59 7.09 11.29
CA VAL A 114 3.10 6.04 12.20
C VAL A 114 1.79 5.43 11.72
N ILE A 115 0.85 6.25 11.24
CA ILE A 115 -0.44 5.80 10.71
C ILE A 115 -0.25 5.01 9.41
N GLU A 116 0.61 5.49 8.52
CA GLU A 116 0.96 4.86 7.26
C GLU A 116 1.63 3.48 7.47
N ILE A 117 2.62 3.41 8.36
CA ILE A 117 3.28 2.17 8.76
C ILE A 117 2.26 1.17 9.31
N ALA A 118 1.32 1.64 10.15
CA ALA A 118 0.26 0.80 10.67
C ALA A 118 -0.64 0.27 9.53
N ALA A 119 -1.08 1.13 8.62
CA ALA A 119 -1.91 0.74 7.47
C ALA A 119 -1.23 -0.31 6.58
N LEU A 120 0.04 -0.10 6.21
CA LEU A 120 0.82 -1.03 5.40
C LEU A 120 1.05 -2.35 6.13
N SER A 121 1.32 -2.31 7.44
CA SER A 121 1.42 -3.52 8.27
C SER A 121 0.11 -4.32 8.30
N PHE A 122 -1.04 -3.63 8.36
CA PHE A 122 -2.36 -4.27 8.27
C PHE A 122 -2.64 -4.89 6.89
N ILE A 123 -2.15 -4.29 5.80
CA ILE A 123 -2.21 -4.86 4.45
C ILE A 123 -1.41 -6.16 4.40
N VAL A 124 -0.14 -6.14 4.81
CA VAL A 124 0.73 -7.32 4.84
C VAL A 124 0.11 -8.42 5.68
N TRP A 125 -0.36 -8.09 6.89
CA TRP A 125 -1.01 -9.05 7.78
C TRP A 125 -2.29 -9.64 7.19
N SER A 126 -3.15 -8.81 6.59
CA SER A 126 -4.40 -9.26 5.97
C SER A 126 -4.14 -10.18 4.79
N ALA A 127 -3.20 -9.83 3.91
CA ALA A 127 -2.79 -10.67 2.79
C ALA A 127 -2.11 -11.96 3.26
N TRP A 128 -1.28 -11.90 4.30
CA TRP A 128 -0.62 -13.08 4.86
C TRP A 128 -1.61 -14.08 5.47
N ARG A 129 -2.58 -13.60 6.25
CA ARG A 129 -3.64 -14.43 6.86
C ARG A 129 -4.65 -14.96 5.87
N TRP A 130 -4.75 -14.38 4.68
CA TRP A 130 -5.61 -14.88 3.62
C TRP A 130 -5.08 -16.23 3.11
N ARG A 131 -5.52 -17.32 3.72
CA ARG A 131 -5.26 -18.71 3.32
C ARG A 131 -6.52 -19.29 2.67
N THR A 132 -6.44 -19.72 1.41
CA THR A 132 -7.51 -20.57 0.84
C THR A 132 -7.51 -21.92 1.57
N PRO A 133 -8.68 -22.49 1.91
CA PRO A 133 -8.75 -23.88 2.33
C PRO A 133 -8.44 -24.74 1.10
N ASP A 134 -7.27 -25.37 1.13
CA ASP A 134 -6.65 -26.13 0.05
C ASP A 134 -7.59 -27.20 -0.54
N HIS A 135 -7.53 -27.41 -1.85
CA HIS A 135 -8.32 -28.39 -2.61
C HIS A 135 -7.59 -29.74 -2.69
N LYS A 136 -7.05 -30.24 -1.57
CA LYS A 136 -6.31 -31.51 -1.57
C LYS A 136 -7.03 -32.58 -0.76
N ARG A 137 -7.21 -33.74 -1.43
CA ARG A 137 -7.74 -35.05 -1.00
C ARG A 137 -9.26 -35.27 -1.08
N TYR A 138 -9.72 -35.57 -2.29
CA TYR A 138 -10.83 -36.53 -2.52
C TYR A 138 -10.49 -37.53 -3.64
N SER A 139 -9.21 -37.87 -3.82
CA SER A 139 -8.79 -38.91 -4.77
C SER A 139 -8.32 -40.19 -4.07
N THR A 140 -8.74 -40.45 -2.83
CA THR A 140 -8.30 -41.63 -2.06
C THR A 140 -9.47 -42.45 -1.51
N SER A 141 -10.68 -42.28 -2.05
CA SER A 141 -11.87 -43.03 -1.61
C SER A 141 -12.64 -43.69 -2.75
N GLN A 142 -12.01 -43.93 -3.90
CA GLN A 142 -12.58 -44.73 -5.01
C GLN A 142 -11.85 -46.05 -5.26
N GLU A 143 -10.89 -46.44 -4.42
CA GLU A 143 -10.15 -47.72 -4.54
C GLU A 143 -10.32 -48.62 -3.31
N ALA A 144 -11.48 -48.60 -2.65
CA ALA A 144 -11.81 -49.54 -1.57
C ALA A 144 -13.08 -50.33 -1.90
#